data_AF-A0A483RRC8-F1
#
_entry.id   AF-A0A483RRC8-F1
#
_cell.length_a   1.000
_cell.length_b   1.000
_cell.length_c   1.000
_cell.angle_alpha   90.00
_cell.angle_beta   90.00
_cell.angle_gamma   90.00
#
_symmetry.space_group_name_H-M   'P 1'
#
loop_
_entity.id
_entity.type
_entity.pdbx_description
1 polymer ?
#
loop_
_entity_poly.entity_id
_entity_poly.type
_entity_poly.pdbx_seq_one_letter_code
_entity_poly.pdbx_strand_id
1 'polypeptide(L)'
;KKRITLIDGGSYLRLEAGKVEYGTTATYIRKVKRTMFAGANSTPTPSISIPLVDDLIRNGFFDEQFRILDDSGEPMANVPYFISSENGETFKGVTDNQGLCKRVFSKESAKLTVWLGVLALERW
;
A
#
# COMPACT_ATOMS: atom_id res chain seq x y z
N LYS A 1 45.58 -10.28 48.13
CA LYS A 1 44.93 -9.94 46.82
C LYS A 1 44.48 -8.48 46.91
N LYS A 2 44.78 -7.64 45.92
CA LYS A 2 44.38 -6.21 45.95
C LYS A 2 42.95 -6.06 45.41
N ARG A 3 42.16 -5.16 46.02
CA ARG A 3 40.82 -4.75 45.57
C ARG A 3 40.74 -3.23 45.63
N ILE A 4 39.95 -2.64 44.76
CA ILE A 4 39.70 -1.19 44.73
C ILE A 4 38.20 -0.96 44.82
N THR A 5 37.79 0.01 45.62
CA THR A 5 36.39 0.43 45.71
C THR A 5 36.33 1.95 45.64
N LEU A 6 35.65 2.49 44.63
CA LEU A 6 35.29 3.90 44.57
C LEU A 6 33.88 4.05 45.13
N ILE A 7 33.69 5.05 46.00
CA ILE A 7 32.41 5.34 46.65
C ILE A 7 32.15 6.83 46.49
N ASP A 8 30.96 7.18 46.02
CA ASP A 8 30.51 8.56 45.93
C ASP A 8 28.97 8.63 45.96
N GLY A 9 28.41 9.56 46.74
CA GLY A 9 26.96 9.85 46.75
C GLY A 9 26.03 8.64 46.90
N GLY A 10 26.43 7.60 47.65
CA GLY A 10 25.65 6.35 47.81
C GLY A 10 25.80 5.33 46.67
N SER A 11 26.63 5.63 45.67
CA SER A 11 27.01 4.70 44.60
C SER A 11 28.41 4.14 44.83
N TYR A 12 28.68 2.93 44.32
CA TYR A 12 30.00 2.31 44.38
C TYR A 12 30.38 1.54 43.12
N LEU A 13 31.70 1.48 42.88
CA LEU A 13 32.34 0.63 41.88
C LEU A 13 33.41 -0.21 42.58
N ARG A 14 33.24 -1.53 42.56
CA ARG A 14 34.17 -2.50 43.16
C ARG A 14 34.87 -3.32 42.09
N LEU A 15 36.20 -3.29 42.14
CA LEU A 15 37.08 -4.04 41.26
C LEU A 15 37.80 -5.13 42.07
N GLU A 16 37.52 -6.38 41.71
CA GLU A 16 38.17 -7.56 42.25
C GLU A 16 38.76 -8.39 41.12
N ALA A 17 39.62 -9.34 41.46
CA ALA A 17 40.22 -10.22 40.47
C ALA A 17 39.14 -11.03 39.73
N GLY A 18 38.92 -10.69 38.46
CA GLY A 18 37.93 -11.33 37.59
C GLY A 18 36.49 -10.85 37.77
N LYS A 19 36.24 -9.84 38.62
CA LYS A 19 34.88 -9.32 38.86
C LYS A 19 34.86 -7.80 38.91
N VAL A 20 33.90 -7.21 38.21
CA VAL A 20 33.54 -5.81 38.32
C VAL A 20 32.09 -5.72 38.81
N GLU A 21 31.86 -4.96 39.86
CA GLU A 21 30.53 -4.76 40.46
C GLU A 21 30.21 -3.27 40.54
N TYR A 22 29.00 -2.92 40.12
CA TYR A 22 28.45 -1.56 40.15
C TYR A 22 27.21 -1.58 41.05
N GLY A 23 27.12 -0.64 42.00
CA GLY A 23 25.93 -0.48 42.83
C GLY A 23 25.53 1.00 42.91
N THR A 24 24.25 1.27 42.72
CA THR A 24 23.65 2.60 42.93
C THR A 24 22.17 2.40 43.26
N THR A 25 21.61 3.30 44.06
CA THR A 25 20.15 3.31 44.33
C THR A 25 19.36 3.77 43.10
N ALA A 26 19.99 4.56 42.22
CA ALA A 26 19.37 5.11 41.03
C ALA A 26 19.71 4.27 39.77
N THR A 27 19.56 4.85 38.58
CA THR A 27 19.85 4.17 37.33
C THR A 27 21.33 4.28 36.95
N TYR A 28 21.97 3.14 36.68
CA TYR A 28 23.31 3.09 36.09
C TYR A 28 23.24 3.18 34.56
N ILE A 29 23.78 4.25 33.97
CA ILE A 29 23.82 4.48 32.51
C ILE A 29 25.26 4.44 32.00
N ARG A 30 25.54 3.55 31.06
CA ARG A 30 26.83 3.51 30.35
C ARG A 30 26.72 4.24 28.99
N LYS A 31 27.50 5.30 28.80
CA LYS A 31 27.60 6.01 27.51
C LYS A 31 28.88 5.58 26.80
N VAL A 32 28.80 4.51 26.01
CA VAL A 32 29.93 4.00 25.22
C VAL A 32 29.58 4.02 23.74
N LYS A 33 30.57 4.36 22.89
CA LYS A 33 30.43 4.20 21.44
C LYS A 33 30.22 2.71 21.15
N ARG A 34 29.30 2.36 20.25
CA ARG A 34 29.01 0.96 19.90
C ARG A 34 30.27 0.30 19.35
N THR A 35 30.87 -0.64 20.09
CA THR A 35 32.11 -1.34 19.70
C THR A 35 31.88 -2.72 19.09
N MET A 36 30.64 -3.20 19.04
CA MET A 36 30.27 -4.43 18.34
C MET A 36 29.19 -4.16 17.28
N PHE A 37 29.50 -4.55 16.04
CA PHE A 37 28.52 -4.74 14.99
C PHE A 37 27.86 -6.09 15.24
N ALA A 38 26.60 -6.10 15.68
CA ALA A 38 25.84 -7.34 15.70
C ALA A 38 25.64 -7.78 14.24
N GLY A 39 26.00 -9.03 13.90
CA GLY A 39 25.71 -9.60 12.59
C GLY A 39 24.20 -9.56 12.29
N ALA A 40 23.83 -9.64 11.01
CA ALA A 40 22.44 -9.63 10.61
C ALA A 40 21.67 -10.76 11.33
N ASN A 41 20.75 -10.39 12.22
CA ASN A 41 19.80 -11.34 12.79
C ASN A 41 18.73 -11.62 11.74
N SER A 42 18.69 -12.83 11.21
CA SER A 42 17.55 -13.33 10.44
C SER A 42 16.42 -13.68 11.40
N THR A 43 15.69 -12.68 11.88
CA THR A 43 14.36 -12.95 12.42
C THR A 43 13.45 -13.25 11.24
N PRO A 44 12.71 -14.38 11.22
CA PRO A 44 11.67 -14.59 10.22
C PRO A 44 10.68 -13.43 10.32
N THR A 45 10.79 -12.47 9.41
CA THR A 45 9.74 -11.47 9.25
C THR A 45 8.53 -12.22 8.75
N PRO A 46 7.35 -12.07 9.38
CA PRO A 46 6.14 -12.58 8.76
C PRO A 46 6.09 -11.99 7.36
N SER A 47 6.00 -12.85 6.36
CA SER A 47 5.67 -12.41 5.01
C SER A 47 4.32 -11.73 5.13
N ILE A 48 4.33 -10.40 5.13
CA ILE A 48 3.12 -9.65 4.82
C ILE A 48 2.80 -10.08 3.40
N SER A 49 1.80 -10.94 3.25
CA SER A 49 1.11 -11.08 1.99
C SER A 49 0.53 -9.71 1.71
N ILE A 50 1.31 -8.87 1.04
CA ILE A 50 0.75 -7.77 0.26
C ILE A 50 -0.23 -8.51 -0.64
N PRO A 51 -1.55 -8.21 -0.60
CA PRO A 51 -2.44 -8.75 -1.61
C PRO A 51 -1.80 -8.35 -2.92
N LEU A 52 -1.28 -9.34 -3.65
CA LEU A 52 -0.74 -9.14 -4.98
C LEU A 52 -1.86 -8.43 -5.70
N VAL A 53 -1.65 -7.13 -5.92
CA VAL A 53 -2.71 -6.19 -6.25
C VAL A 53 -3.50 -6.79 -7.41
N ASP A 54 -4.82 -6.91 -7.27
CA ASP A 54 -5.68 -7.31 -8.39
C ASP A 54 -5.38 -6.45 -9.63
N ASP A 55 -4.79 -5.26 -9.44
CA ASP A 55 -4.25 -4.36 -10.46
C ASP A 55 -3.16 -4.98 -11.37
N LEU A 56 -2.38 -5.97 -10.91
CA LEU A 56 -1.44 -6.72 -11.75
C LEU A 56 -2.12 -7.84 -12.56
N ILE A 57 -3.37 -8.19 -12.22
CA ILE A 57 -4.22 -9.18 -12.90
C ILE A 57 -5.20 -8.47 -13.87
N ARG A 58 -5.44 -7.16 -13.70
CA ARG A 58 -6.28 -6.36 -14.60
C ARG A 58 -5.65 -6.25 -15.99
N ASN A 59 -6.48 -6.38 -17.03
CA ASN A 59 -6.10 -6.24 -18.44
C ASN A 59 -5.72 -4.80 -18.84
N GLY A 60 -5.25 -3.96 -17.91
CA GLY A 60 -4.95 -2.56 -18.19
C GLY A 60 -4.48 -1.78 -16.96
N PHE A 61 -3.62 -0.80 -17.18
CA PHE A 61 -3.16 0.15 -16.16
C PHE A 61 -4.06 1.38 -16.03
N PHE A 62 -4.91 1.61 -17.03
CA PHE A 62 -5.87 2.70 -17.07
C PHE A 62 -7.27 2.14 -16.85
N ASP A 63 -8.11 2.90 -16.14
CA ASP A 63 -9.51 2.57 -15.97
C ASP A 63 -10.40 3.80 -16.14
N GLU A 64 -11.52 3.60 -16.83
CA GLU A 64 -12.52 4.63 -17.06
C GLU A 64 -13.91 4.08 -16.74
N GLN A 65 -14.74 4.94 -16.16
CA GLN A 65 -16.15 4.63 -15.96
C GLN A 65 -17.00 5.84 -16.34
N PHE A 66 -18.02 5.59 -17.15
CA PHE A 66 -18.94 6.61 -17.63
C PHE A 66 -20.25 6.53 -16.85
N ARG A 67 -20.82 7.69 -16.52
CA ARG A 67 -22.16 7.83 -15.97
C ARG A 67 -23.03 8.59 -16.96
N ILE A 68 -24.15 8.00 -17.34
CA ILE A 68 -25.10 8.57 -18.28
C ILE A 68 -26.18 9.28 -17.48
N LEU A 69 -26.35 10.57 -17.76
CA LEU A 69 -27.33 11.44 -17.13
C LEU A 69 -28.25 12.01 -18.21
N ASP A 70 -29.47 12.36 -17.84
CA ASP A 70 -30.38 13.11 -18.70
C ASP A 70 -30.10 14.62 -18.64
N ASP A 71 -30.89 15.40 -19.37
CA ASP A 71 -30.76 16.88 -19.43
C ASP A 71 -31.00 17.56 -18.07
N SER A 72 -31.67 16.88 -17.13
CA SER A 72 -31.88 17.36 -15.76
C SER A 72 -30.77 16.96 -14.79
N GLY A 73 -29.83 16.13 -15.24
CA GLY A 73 -28.72 15.58 -14.44
C GLY A 73 -29.07 14.29 -13.72
N GLU A 74 -30.23 13.70 -13.97
CA GLU A 74 -30.68 12.46 -13.34
C GLU A 74 -30.10 11.23 -14.05
N PRO A 75 -29.74 10.17 -13.32
CA PRO A 75 -29.11 8.99 -13.90
C PRO A 75 -30.05 8.20 -14.81
N MET A 76 -29.57 7.89 -16.03
CA MET A 76 -30.31 7.10 -17.00
C MET A 76 -29.96 5.61 -16.89
N ALA A 77 -30.84 4.86 -16.24
CA ALA A 77 -30.73 3.42 -16.12
C ALA A 77 -31.20 2.67 -17.38
N ASN A 78 -30.71 1.44 -17.57
CA ASN A 78 -31.15 0.54 -18.63
C ASN A 78 -30.92 1.06 -20.07
N VAL A 79 -29.91 1.91 -20.27
CA VAL A 79 -29.52 2.45 -21.58
C VAL A 79 -28.43 1.57 -22.18
N PRO A 80 -28.64 0.97 -23.37
CA PRO A 80 -27.59 0.27 -24.09
C PRO A 80 -26.42 1.21 -24.42
N TYR A 81 -25.20 0.74 -24.25
CA TYR A 81 -24.00 1.49 -24.60
C TYR A 81 -23.01 0.63 -25.39
N PHE A 82 -22.25 1.31 -26.25
CA PHE A 82 -21.11 0.76 -26.97
C PHE A 82 -19.96 1.74 -26.83
N ILE A 83 -18.79 1.26 -26.43
CA ILE A 83 -17.57 2.05 -26.23
C ILE A 83 -16.50 1.45 -27.15
N SER A 84 -15.84 2.30 -27.94
CA SER A 84 -14.69 1.90 -28.76
C SER A 84 -13.49 2.73 -28.37
N SER A 85 -12.37 2.05 -28.15
CA SER A 85 -11.06 2.66 -28.04
C SER A 85 -10.45 2.89 -29.43
N GLU A 86 -9.61 3.91 -29.56
CA GLU A 86 -8.77 4.14 -30.74
C GLU A 86 -7.86 2.94 -31.05
N ASN A 87 -7.54 2.15 -30.02
CA ASN A 87 -6.73 0.93 -30.14
C ASN A 87 -7.54 -0.29 -30.64
N GLY A 88 -8.83 -0.12 -30.94
CA GLY A 88 -9.71 -1.19 -31.46
C GLY A 88 -10.37 -2.06 -30.39
N GLU A 89 -10.13 -1.81 -29.10
CA GLU A 89 -10.85 -2.46 -28.00
C GLU A 89 -12.29 -1.94 -27.93
N THR A 90 -13.26 -2.85 -27.75
CA THR A 90 -14.68 -2.48 -27.68
C THR A 90 -15.33 -3.04 -26.43
N PHE A 91 -16.22 -2.26 -25.83
CA PHE A 91 -16.95 -2.59 -24.62
C PHE A 91 -18.43 -2.28 -24.81
N LYS A 92 -19.29 -3.24 -24.50
CA LYS A 92 -20.73 -3.15 -24.76
C LYS A 92 -21.52 -3.60 -23.55
N GLY A 93 -22.70 -3.03 -23.34
CA GLY A 93 -23.52 -3.38 -22.19
C GLY A 93 -24.73 -2.46 -22.05
N VAL A 94 -25.28 -2.45 -20.85
CA VAL A 94 -26.43 -1.63 -20.47
C VAL A 94 -26.10 -0.96 -19.15
N THR A 95 -26.49 0.31 -18.99
CA THR A 95 -26.25 1.09 -17.77
C THR A 95 -27.03 0.53 -16.57
N ASP A 96 -26.42 0.63 -15.38
CA ASP A 96 -27.06 0.23 -14.12
C ASP A 96 -28.08 1.25 -13.60
N ASN A 97 -28.63 1.01 -12.41
CA ASN A 97 -29.63 1.88 -11.78
C ASN A 97 -29.09 3.26 -11.36
N GLN A 98 -27.78 3.50 -11.47
CA GLN A 98 -27.12 4.78 -11.24
C GLN A 98 -26.65 5.41 -12.56
N GLY A 99 -27.02 4.83 -13.70
CA GLY A 99 -26.59 5.27 -15.02
C GLY A 99 -25.14 4.91 -15.33
N LEU A 100 -24.51 4.03 -14.56
CA LEU A 100 -23.10 3.69 -14.76
C LEU A 100 -22.93 2.60 -15.81
N CYS A 101 -21.97 2.82 -16.71
CA CYS A 101 -21.41 1.76 -17.54
C CYS A 101 -20.50 0.85 -16.68
N LYS A 102 -20.25 -0.37 -17.17
CA LYS A 102 -19.16 -1.19 -16.61
C LYS A 102 -17.84 -0.43 -16.75
N ARG A 103 -16.98 -0.55 -15.74
CA ARG A 103 -15.62 -0.02 -15.79
C ARG A 103 -14.87 -0.65 -16.95
N VAL A 104 -14.28 0.21 -17.77
CA VAL A 104 -13.41 -0.11 -18.88
C VAL A 104 -11.98 -0.10 -18.35
N PHE A 105 -11.19 -1.08 -18.76
CA PHE A 105 -9.76 -1.12 -18.45
C PHE A 105 -9.01 -1.15 -19.77
N SER A 106 -8.02 -0.27 -19.93
CA SER A 106 -7.16 -0.24 -21.11
C SER A 106 -5.68 -0.35 -20.73
N LYS A 107 -4.90 -0.94 -21.62
CA LYS A 107 -3.44 -1.10 -21.44
C LYS A 107 -2.69 0.22 -21.58
N GLU A 108 -3.24 1.13 -22.38
CA GLU A 108 -2.65 2.40 -22.74
C GLU A 108 -3.70 3.50 -22.63
N SER A 109 -3.24 4.74 -22.41
CA SER A 109 -4.09 5.93 -22.49
C SER A 109 -4.57 6.09 -23.93
N ALA A 110 -5.87 5.91 -24.16
CA ALA A 110 -6.47 5.98 -25.49
C ALA A 110 -7.75 6.80 -25.48
N LYS A 111 -8.09 7.38 -26.63
CA LYS A 111 -9.36 8.09 -26.80
C LYS A 111 -10.50 7.07 -26.88
N LEU A 112 -11.47 7.20 -25.97
CA LEU A 112 -12.69 6.40 -25.97
C LEU A 112 -13.84 7.18 -26.64
N THR A 113 -14.56 6.51 -27.53
CA THR A 113 -15.80 7.02 -28.12
C THR A 113 -16.98 6.19 -27.61
N VAL A 114 -18.02 6.87 -27.13
CA VAL A 114 -19.18 6.24 -26.50
C VAL A 114 -20.43 6.52 -27.34
N TRP A 115 -21.18 5.47 -27.67
CA TRP A 115 -22.50 5.52 -28.28
C TRP A 115 -23.54 4.98 -27.30
N LEU A 116 -24.75 5.54 -27.36
CA LEU A 116 -25.85 5.24 -26.45
C LEU A 116 -27.12 4.86 -27.23
N GLY A 117 -27.99 4.05 -26.60
CA GLY A 117 -29.30 3.70 -27.12
C GLY A 117 -29.24 3.01 -28.49
N VAL A 118 -30.03 3.49 -29.45
CA VAL A 118 -30.11 2.90 -30.79
C VAL A 118 -28.75 2.93 -31.51
N LEU A 119 -27.99 4.02 -31.38
CA LEU A 119 -26.66 4.15 -32.00
C LEU A 119 -25.65 3.15 -31.43
N ALA A 120 -25.83 2.74 -30.17
CA ALA A 120 -25.04 1.67 -29.57
C ALA A 120 -25.44 0.29 -30.13
N LEU A 121 -26.74 0.04 -30.30
CA LEU A 121 -27.27 -1.22 -30.81
C LEU A 121 -26.87 -1.47 -32.27
N GLU A 122 -26.76 -0.43 -33.09
CA GLU A 122 -26.26 -0.54 -34.47
C GLU A 122 -24.81 -1.04 -34.57
N ARG A 123 -24.02 -0.89 -33.51
CA ARG A 123 -22.60 -1.24 -33.45
C ARG A 123 -22.34 -2.55 -32.70
N TRP A 124 -23.41 -3.20 -32.23
CA TRP A 124 -23.31 -4.27 -31.24
C TRP A 124 -22.70 -5.55 -31.78
#